data_AF-A0A2D5P9T0-F1
#
_entry.id   AF-A0A2D5P9T0-F1
#
_cell.length_a   1.000
_cell.length_b   1.000
_cell.length_c   1.000
_cell.angle_alpha   90.00
_cell.angle_beta   90.00
_cell.angle_gamma   90.00
#
_symmetry.space_group_name_H-M   'P 1'
#
loop_
_entity.id
_entity.type
_entity.pdbx_description
1 polymer ?
#
loop_
_entity_poly.entity_id
_entity_poly.type
_entity_poly.pdbx_seq_one_letter_code
_entity_poly.pdbx_strand_id
1 'polypeptide(L)'
;MKHLSHLLLMAFVAGIFLTTSVQAQPSPELLQKRLLLEMLAYRSTTEFSLLALNQGSGGAVERLARVIGQADDLAAEIRTEWPEVHAQWLLTRDFLQQKQSVAIRGEEAGLATKVKLRQETLYQAFDTNRPATSGYRGQTATLMALLDNLERMMAAYVSFNMSLFGVHTAPDTGITTYVNNFDAALQTLEDKALQQRIEQKWAFVRGTLLAYNERSAVFIIDRTGRSIRELLQSEVQTDQLAAD
;
A
#
# COMPACT_ATOMS: atom_id res chain seq x y z
N MET A 1 19.30 11.56 -81.07
CA MET A 1 20.32 12.63 -80.95
C MET A 1 19.64 13.92 -80.53
N LYS A 2 20.04 14.45 -79.35
CA LYS A 2 20.00 15.87 -78.88
C LYS A 2 18.59 16.51 -78.73
N HIS A 3 18.17 17.13 -77.62
CA HIS A 3 18.80 17.91 -76.53
C HIS A 3 17.94 17.79 -75.23
N LEU A 4 18.46 17.50 -74.03
CA LEU A 4 18.93 18.45 -72.98
C LEU A 4 18.12 19.77 -72.93
N SER A 5 17.36 20.14 -71.90
CA SER A 5 17.78 20.73 -70.59
C SER A 5 16.47 21.18 -69.89
N HIS A 6 16.19 21.08 -68.59
CA HIS A 6 16.74 21.84 -67.46
C HIS A 6 15.93 21.52 -66.18
N LEU A 7 16.63 21.42 -65.02
CA LEU A 7 16.30 21.93 -63.65
C LEU A 7 14.91 21.59 -63.05
N LEU A 8 14.69 21.22 -61.78
CA LEU A 8 15.32 21.69 -60.54
C LEU A 8 14.84 20.78 -59.38
N LEU A 9 15.77 20.03 -58.79
CA LEU A 9 16.02 19.92 -57.35
C LEU A 9 14.94 20.44 -56.37
N MET A 10 14.38 19.57 -55.53
CA MET A 10 14.30 19.78 -54.07
C MET A 10 13.83 18.49 -53.38
N ALA A 11 14.79 17.67 -52.97
CA ALA A 11 14.56 16.58 -52.03
C ALA A 11 14.48 17.19 -50.62
N PHE A 12 13.26 17.40 -50.13
CA PHE A 12 13.02 17.73 -48.72
C PHE A 12 12.96 16.42 -47.93
N VAL A 13 14.12 15.88 -47.55
CA VAL A 13 14.18 14.78 -46.57
C VAL A 13 14.10 15.40 -45.19
N ALA A 14 12.88 15.62 -44.72
CA ALA A 14 12.62 15.90 -43.32
C ALA A 14 12.93 14.63 -42.51
N GLY A 15 14.12 14.58 -41.92
CA GLY A 15 14.47 13.58 -40.92
C GLY A 15 13.63 13.78 -39.67
N ILE A 16 12.51 13.07 -39.58
CA ILE A 16 11.76 12.93 -38.32
C ILE A 16 12.64 12.09 -37.39
N PHE A 17 13.37 12.76 -36.52
CA PHE A 17 13.93 12.12 -35.34
C PHE A 17 12.75 11.73 -34.44
N LEU A 18 12.34 10.46 -34.53
CA LEU A 18 11.57 9.78 -33.50
C LEU A 18 12.44 9.76 -32.25
N THR A 19 12.34 10.79 -31.41
CA THR A 19 12.82 10.74 -30.05
C THR A 19 11.84 9.88 -29.26
N THR A 20 12.02 8.56 -29.30
CA THR A 20 11.47 7.74 -28.23
C THR A 20 12.20 8.17 -26.98
N SER A 21 11.57 9.01 -26.17
CA SER A 21 12.00 9.27 -24.81
C SER A 21 12.04 7.92 -24.11
N VAL A 22 13.22 7.34 -23.99
CA VAL A 22 13.47 6.24 -23.07
C VAL A 22 13.23 6.85 -21.70
N GLN A 23 12.03 6.67 -21.17
CA GLN A 23 11.69 7.11 -19.83
C GLN A 23 12.61 6.31 -18.92
N ALA A 24 13.61 7.00 -18.34
CA ALA A 24 14.59 6.36 -17.50
C ALA A 24 13.84 5.63 -16.38
N GLN A 25 14.16 4.36 -16.18
CA GLN A 25 13.49 3.57 -15.15
C GLN A 25 13.77 4.21 -13.78
N PRO A 26 12.76 4.36 -12.91
CA PRO A 26 12.95 4.97 -11.60
C PRO A 26 14.10 4.31 -10.82
N SER A 27 14.84 5.11 -10.04
CA SER A 27 15.94 4.57 -9.23
C SER A 27 15.42 3.53 -8.22
N PRO A 28 16.23 2.56 -7.79
CA PRO A 28 15.83 1.60 -6.77
C PRO A 28 15.31 2.26 -5.50
N GLU A 29 15.95 3.33 -5.03
CA GLU A 29 15.52 4.09 -3.86
C GLU A 29 14.12 4.69 -4.05
N LEU A 30 13.84 5.24 -5.24
CA LEU A 30 12.56 5.85 -5.55
C LEU A 30 11.43 4.80 -5.62
N LEU A 31 11.73 3.60 -6.13
CA LEU A 31 10.83 2.44 -6.11
C LEU A 31 10.53 1.97 -4.68
N GLN A 32 11.56 1.92 -3.82
CA GLN A 32 11.42 1.55 -2.41
C GLN A 32 10.52 2.54 -1.65
N LYS A 33 10.73 3.84 -1.85
CA LYS A 33 9.89 4.92 -1.29
C LYS A 33 8.44 4.81 -1.74
N ARG A 34 8.20 4.52 -3.01
CA ARG A 34 6.84 4.30 -3.55
C ARG A 34 6.16 3.09 -2.93
N LEU A 35 6.86 1.96 -2.71
CA LEU A 35 6.29 0.81 -2.00
C LEU A 35 5.97 1.14 -0.53
N LEU A 36 6.87 1.86 0.16
CA LEU A 36 6.64 2.28 1.54
C LEU A 36 5.40 3.18 1.65
N LEU A 37 5.21 4.10 0.70
CA LEU A 37 4.02 4.94 0.64
C LEU A 37 2.74 4.10 0.45
N GLU A 38 2.77 3.11 -0.44
CA GLU A 38 1.64 2.21 -0.67
C GLU A 38 1.24 1.46 0.61
N MET A 39 2.21 0.92 1.35
CA MET A 39 1.97 0.26 2.63
C MET A 39 1.38 1.22 3.68
N LEU A 40 1.86 2.47 3.73
CA LEU A 40 1.30 3.49 4.62
C LEU A 40 -0.13 3.90 4.23
N ALA A 41 -0.46 3.88 2.94
CA ALA A 41 -1.84 4.09 2.48
C ALA A 41 -2.78 3.01 3.04
N TYR A 42 -2.41 1.73 2.93
CA TYR A 42 -3.16 0.64 3.56
C TYR A 42 -3.24 0.80 5.07
N ARG A 43 -2.12 1.12 5.72
CA ARG A 43 -2.09 1.34 7.17
C ARG A 43 -2.97 2.52 7.60
N SER A 44 -3.09 3.58 6.80
CA SER A 44 -3.98 4.70 7.09
C SER A 44 -5.44 4.25 7.18
N THR A 45 -5.84 3.32 6.32
CA THR A 45 -7.17 2.68 6.35
C THR A 45 -7.37 1.87 7.61
N THR A 46 -6.39 1.06 8.01
CA THR A 46 -6.44 0.31 9.27
C THR A 46 -6.61 1.25 10.47
N GLU A 47 -5.75 2.26 10.59
CA GLU A 47 -5.76 3.16 11.75
C GLU A 47 -7.01 4.05 11.79
N PHE A 48 -7.50 4.53 10.65
CA PHE A 48 -8.77 5.27 10.59
C PHE A 48 -9.95 4.37 10.97
N SER A 49 -9.98 3.12 10.50
CA SER A 49 -11.03 2.18 10.83
C SER A 49 -11.01 1.80 12.32
N LEU A 50 -9.82 1.61 12.91
CA LEU A 50 -9.65 1.43 14.35
C LEU A 50 -10.10 2.66 15.15
N LEU A 51 -9.80 3.85 14.65
CA LEU A 51 -10.24 5.11 15.25
C LEU A 51 -11.77 5.20 15.28
N ALA A 52 -12.45 4.81 14.19
CA ALA A 52 -13.91 4.77 14.14
C ALA A 52 -14.49 3.71 15.09
N LEU A 53 -13.97 2.48 15.04
CA LEU A 53 -14.43 1.35 15.85
C LEU A 53 -14.25 1.58 17.36
N ASN A 54 -13.15 2.24 17.75
CA ASN A 54 -12.79 2.46 19.14
C ASN A 54 -13.11 3.88 19.63
N GLN A 55 -13.85 4.67 18.85
CA GLN A 55 -14.23 6.05 19.18
C GLN A 55 -13.02 6.92 19.62
N GLY A 56 -11.91 6.80 18.88
CA GLY A 56 -10.67 7.54 19.14
C GLY A 56 -9.81 7.01 20.30
N SER A 57 -10.24 5.98 21.03
CA SER A 57 -9.46 5.41 22.12
C SER A 57 -8.31 4.50 21.65
N GLY A 58 -7.47 4.06 22.59
CA GLY A 58 -6.41 3.08 22.31
C GLY A 58 -5.26 3.59 21.44
N GLY A 59 -5.06 4.92 21.36
CA GLY A 59 -3.95 5.55 20.64
C GLY A 59 -4.09 5.59 19.12
N ALA A 60 -5.28 5.32 18.58
CA ALA A 60 -5.51 5.28 17.13
C ALA A 60 -5.37 6.66 16.47
N VAL A 61 -5.66 7.74 17.21
CA VAL A 61 -5.50 9.13 16.75
C VAL A 61 -4.04 9.44 16.46
N GLU A 62 -3.15 9.16 17.42
CA GLU A 62 -1.72 9.44 17.31
C GLU A 62 -1.06 8.55 16.26
N ARG A 63 -1.50 7.29 16.16
CA ARG A 63 -1.01 6.38 15.11
C ARG A 63 -1.43 6.81 13.71
N LEU A 64 -2.69 7.20 13.52
CA LEU A 64 -3.17 7.72 12.24
C LEU A 64 -2.39 8.98 11.85
N ALA A 65 -2.20 9.92 12.79
CA ALA A 65 -1.43 11.14 12.55
C ALA A 65 0.02 10.83 12.13
N ARG A 66 0.67 9.87 12.79
CA ARG A 66 2.03 9.43 12.43
C ARG A 66 2.08 8.82 11.03
N VAL A 67 1.14 7.94 10.70
CA VAL A 67 1.06 7.29 9.38
C VAL A 67 0.85 8.33 8.29
N ILE A 68 -0.04 9.30 8.51
CA ILE A 68 -0.26 10.40 7.58
C ILE A 68 1.01 11.23 7.39
N GLY A 69 1.70 11.60 8.46
CA GLY A 69 2.94 12.39 8.37
C GLY A 69 4.02 11.69 7.56
N GLN A 70 4.27 10.41 7.85
CA GLN A 70 5.26 9.61 7.11
C GLN A 70 4.90 9.45 5.63
N ALA A 71 3.61 9.31 5.32
CA ALA A 71 3.14 9.20 3.95
C ALA A 71 3.17 10.55 3.22
N ASP A 72 2.91 11.68 3.89
CA ASP A 72 3.08 13.02 3.31
C ASP A 72 4.54 13.25 2.88
N ASP A 73 5.51 12.86 3.71
CA ASP A 73 6.93 12.96 3.38
C ASP A 73 7.27 12.13 2.13
N LEU A 74 6.90 10.85 2.10
CA LEU A 74 7.17 9.97 0.95
C LEU A 74 6.43 10.42 -0.31
N ALA A 75 5.17 10.86 -0.19
CA ALA A 75 4.38 11.33 -1.32
C ALA A 75 5.03 12.55 -1.99
N ALA A 76 5.60 13.47 -1.19
CA ALA A 76 6.31 14.63 -1.70
C ALA A 76 7.58 14.24 -2.50
N GLU A 77 8.29 13.20 -2.07
CA GLU A 77 9.50 12.71 -2.74
C GLU A 77 9.19 12.01 -4.07
N ILE A 78 8.07 11.30 -4.18
CA ILE A 78 7.73 10.52 -5.36
C ILE A 78 6.91 11.27 -6.41
N ARG A 79 6.52 12.53 -6.13
CA ARG A 79 5.51 13.30 -6.91
C ARG A 79 5.85 13.51 -8.39
N THR A 80 7.13 13.54 -8.75
CA THR A 80 7.57 13.79 -10.13
C THR A 80 7.33 12.56 -11.00
N GLU A 81 7.69 11.39 -10.51
CA GLU A 81 7.53 10.11 -11.20
C GLU A 81 6.08 9.59 -11.15
N TRP A 82 5.36 9.79 -10.03
CA TRP A 82 3.98 9.33 -9.87
C TRP A 82 3.04 10.45 -9.39
N PRO A 83 2.77 11.46 -10.24
CA PRO A 83 1.93 12.60 -9.87
C PRO A 83 0.49 12.21 -9.53
N GLU A 84 -0.06 11.17 -10.17
CA GLU A 84 -1.41 10.67 -9.88
C GLU A 84 -1.50 10.05 -8.47
N VAL A 85 -0.51 9.24 -8.08
CA VAL A 85 -0.43 8.65 -6.73
C VAL A 85 -0.35 9.75 -5.69
N HIS A 86 0.53 10.74 -5.90
CA HIS A 86 0.63 11.90 -5.02
C HIS A 86 -0.69 12.67 -4.91
N ALA A 87 -1.38 12.93 -6.02
CA ALA A 87 -2.66 13.63 -6.01
C ALA A 87 -3.75 12.85 -5.26
N GLN A 88 -3.88 11.54 -5.48
CA GLN A 88 -4.87 10.72 -4.76
C GLN A 88 -4.52 10.55 -3.28
N TRP A 89 -3.24 10.53 -2.93
CA TRP A 89 -2.80 10.55 -1.54
C TRP A 89 -3.28 11.83 -0.84
N LEU A 90 -3.03 13.01 -1.41
CA LEU A 90 -3.48 14.28 -0.82
C LEU A 90 -4.99 14.34 -0.63
N LEU A 91 -5.77 13.89 -1.62
CA LEU A 91 -7.24 13.82 -1.51
C LEU A 91 -7.69 12.87 -0.40
N THR A 92 -7.00 11.74 -0.24
CA THR A 92 -7.28 10.78 0.83
C THR A 92 -6.92 11.36 2.19
N ARG A 93 -5.73 11.95 2.31
CA ARG A 93 -5.24 12.63 3.51
C ARG A 93 -6.24 13.69 3.98
N ASP A 94 -6.66 14.59 3.09
CA ASP A 94 -7.62 15.64 3.41
C ASP A 94 -8.97 15.06 3.84
N PHE A 95 -9.45 14.02 3.14
CA PHE A 95 -10.69 13.33 3.50
C PHE A 95 -10.62 12.71 4.89
N LEU A 96 -9.55 11.98 5.22
CA LEU A 96 -9.40 11.33 6.53
C LEU A 96 -9.34 12.37 7.66
N GLN A 97 -8.63 13.48 7.46
CA GLN A 97 -8.58 14.59 8.42
C GLN A 97 -9.96 15.21 8.65
N GLN A 98 -10.70 15.50 7.58
CA GLN A 98 -12.05 16.06 7.67
C GLN A 98 -13.02 15.11 8.39
N LYS A 99 -12.88 13.80 8.19
CA LYS A 99 -13.78 12.78 8.73
C LYS A 99 -13.40 12.27 10.11
N GLN A 100 -12.21 12.60 10.61
CA GLN A 100 -11.71 12.08 11.89
C GLN A 100 -12.67 12.35 13.06
N SER A 101 -13.13 13.59 13.23
CA SER A 101 -14.00 13.93 14.35
C SER A 101 -15.38 13.25 14.28
N VAL A 102 -15.89 13.08 13.05
CA VAL A 102 -17.16 12.40 12.78
C VAL A 102 -17.03 10.89 13.04
N ALA A 103 -15.89 10.30 12.66
CA ALA A 103 -15.57 8.91 12.93
C ALA A 103 -15.52 8.61 14.43
N ILE A 104 -14.92 9.51 15.22
CA ILE A 104 -14.84 9.39 16.69
C ILE A 104 -16.24 9.43 17.32
N ARG A 105 -17.11 10.35 16.85
CA ARG A 105 -18.45 10.53 17.41
C ARG A 105 -19.49 9.53 16.87
N GLY A 106 -19.19 8.85 15.76
CA GLY A 106 -20.13 7.93 15.11
C GLY A 106 -21.32 8.63 14.44
N GLU A 107 -21.16 9.88 14.01
CA GLU A 107 -22.27 10.77 13.63
C GLU A 107 -22.59 10.82 12.12
N GLU A 108 -22.09 9.87 11.33
CA GLU A 108 -22.33 9.86 9.87
C GLU A 108 -22.70 8.47 9.35
N ALA A 109 -23.97 8.34 8.94
CA ALA A 109 -24.43 7.18 8.21
C ALA A 109 -23.65 7.01 6.90
N GLY A 110 -23.22 5.79 6.62
CA GLY A 110 -22.46 5.46 5.42
C GLY A 110 -21.02 5.97 5.42
N LEU A 111 -20.48 6.43 6.57
CA LEU A 111 -19.06 6.80 6.68
C LEU A 111 -18.14 5.69 6.18
N ALA A 112 -18.40 4.44 6.57
CA ALA A 112 -17.62 3.29 6.14
C ALA A 112 -17.57 3.15 4.61
N THR A 113 -18.71 3.33 3.94
CA THR A 113 -18.79 3.30 2.46
C THR A 113 -18.01 4.45 1.84
N LYS A 114 -18.08 5.67 2.40
CA LYS A 114 -17.32 6.82 1.88
C LYS A 114 -15.82 6.63 2.03
N VAL A 115 -15.37 6.11 3.17
CA VAL A 115 -13.97 5.74 3.41
C VAL A 115 -13.52 4.69 2.41
N LYS A 116 -14.29 3.61 2.25
CA LYS A 116 -14.01 2.54 1.29
C LYS A 116 -13.79 3.10 -0.12
N LEU A 117 -14.76 3.86 -0.65
CA LEU A 117 -14.67 4.42 -2.00
C LEU A 117 -13.45 5.33 -2.18
N ARG A 118 -13.09 6.11 -1.15
CA ARG A 118 -11.89 6.96 -1.21
C ARG A 118 -10.61 6.13 -1.26
N GLN A 119 -10.51 5.13 -0.40
CA GLN A 119 -9.34 4.26 -0.32
C GLN A 119 -9.19 3.40 -1.57
N GLU A 120 -10.28 2.86 -2.12
CA GLU A 120 -10.27 2.14 -3.41
C GLU A 120 -9.76 3.02 -4.55
N THR A 121 -10.11 4.31 -4.57
CA THR A 121 -9.56 5.25 -5.57
C THR A 121 -8.05 5.41 -5.43
N LEU A 122 -7.54 5.51 -4.20
CA LEU A 122 -6.12 5.59 -3.93
C LEU A 122 -5.38 4.28 -4.30
N TYR A 123 -5.93 3.13 -3.91
CA TYR A 123 -5.36 1.83 -4.24
C TYR A 123 -5.33 1.57 -5.73
N GLN A 124 -6.38 1.97 -6.46
CA GLN A 124 -6.40 1.89 -7.91
C GLN A 124 -5.28 2.72 -8.54
N ALA A 125 -5.00 3.93 -8.01
CA ALA A 125 -3.88 4.74 -8.50
C ALA A 125 -2.52 4.06 -8.25
N PHE A 126 -2.34 3.37 -7.11
CA PHE A 126 -1.15 2.54 -6.89
C PHE A 126 -1.07 1.38 -7.88
N ASP A 127 -2.14 0.61 -8.06
CA ASP A 127 -2.14 -0.60 -8.88
C ASP A 127 -1.97 -0.28 -10.37
N THR A 128 -2.64 0.75 -10.90
CA THR A 128 -2.49 1.21 -12.29
C THR A 128 -1.08 1.67 -12.60
N ASN A 129 -0.39 2.26 -11.62
CA ASN A 129 0.97 2.79 -11.77
C ASN A 129 2.02 1.88 -11.12
N ARG A 130 1.72 0.58 -10.91
CA ARG A 130 2.60 -0.34 -10.20
C ARG A 130 3.86 -0.65 -11.01
N PRO A 131 5.07 -0.33 -10.50
CA PRO A 131 6.31 -0.72 -11.15
C PRO A 131 6.48 -2.23 -11.15
N ALA A 132 7.25 -2.75 -12.12
CA ALA A 132 7.54 -4.19 -12.21
C ALA A 132 8.38 -4.73 -11.04
N THR A 133 9.09 -3.86 -10.32
CA THR A 133 9.92 -4.23 -9.16
C THR A 133 9.74 -3.22 -8.03
N SER A 134 9.99 -3.66 -6.79
CA SER A 134 9.93 -2.79 -5.61
C SER A 134 11.21 -2.01 -5.33
N GLY A 135 12.28 -2.26 -6.10
CA GLY A 135 13.62 -1.74 -5.81
C GLY A 135 14.36 -2.47 -4.68
N TYR A 136 13.71 -3.38 -3.94
CA TYR A 136 14.36 -4.27 -2.97
C TYR A 136 14.89 -5.55 -3.64
N ARG A 137 15.89 -6.19 -3.03
CA ARG A 137 16.51 -7.44 -3.51
C ARG A 137 16.72 -8.43 -2.37
N GLY A 138 16.96 -9.69 -2.72
CA GLY A 138 17.30 -10.76 -1.77
C GLY A 138 16.27 -10.89 -0.64
N GLN A 139 16.78 -11.16 0.56
CA GLN A 139 15.97 -11.36 1.76
C GLN A 139 15.11 -10.12 2.10
N THR A 140 15.62 -8.90 1.91
CA THR A 140 14.83 -7.67 2.14
C THR A 140 13.61 -7.59 1.23
N ALA A 141 13.69 -8.08 -0.02
CA ALA A 141 12.51 -8.12 -0.89
C ALA A 141 11.42 -9.06 -0.33
N THR A 142 11.81 -10.19 0.25
CA THR A 142 10.89 -11.13 0.93
C THR A 142 10.25 -10.49 2.16
N LEU A 143 11.04 -9.83 3.01
CA LEU A 143 10.54 -9.11 4.18
C LEU A 143 9.53 -8.02 3.81
N MET A 144 9.81 -7.28 2.74
CA MET A 144 8.91 -6.24 2.23
C MET A 144 7.64 -6.80 1.62
N ALA A 145 7.70 -7.97 0.96
CA ALA A 145 6.51 -8.67 0.47
C ALA A 145 5.62 -9.16 1.62
N LEU A 146 6.21 -9.61 2.73
CA LEU A 146 5.45 -9.97 3.94
C LEU A 146 4.77 -8.74 4.55
N LEU A 147 5.48 -7.61 4.66
CA LEU A 147 4.91 -6.36 5.15
C LEU A 147 3.76 -5.87 4.27
N ASP A 148 3.91 -5.84 2.95
CA ASP A 148 2.87 -5.38 2.01
C ASP A 148 1.58 -6.21 2.15
N ASN A 149 1.70 -7.54 2.15
CA ASN A 149 0.54 -8.42 2.30
C ASN A 149 -0.10 -8.32 3.69
N LEU A 150 0.70 -8.09 4.75
CA LEU A 150 0.18 -7.84 6.08
C LEU A 150 -0.66 -6.56 6.12
N GLU A 151 -0.15 -5.44 5.60
CA GLU A 151 -0.87 -4.16 5.61
C GLU A 151 -2.17 -4.24 4.80
N ARG A 152 -2.11 -4.84 3.60
CA ARG A 152 -3.26 -5.05 2.73
C ARG A 152 -4.34 -5.90 3.41
N MET A 153 -3.96 -7.00 4.05
CA MET A 153 -4.88 -7.84 4.82
C MET A 153 -5.49 -7.08 5.99
N MET A 154 -4.68 -6.37 6.79
CA MET A 154 -5.16 -5.62 7.95
C MET A 154 -6.13 -4.51 7.54
N ALA A 155 -5.83 -3.78 6.46
CA ALA A 155 -6.70 -2.75 5.92
C ALA A 155 -8.06 -3.32 5.51
N ALA A 156 -8.05 -4.42 4.74
CA ALA A 156 -9.26 -5.08 4.28
C ALA A 156 -10.11 -5.61 5.45
N TYR A 157 -9.48 -6.33 6.40
CA TYR A 157 -10.20 -6.92 7.53
C TYR A 157 -10.80 -5.87 8.47
N VAL A 158 -10.02 -4.86 8.86
CA VAL A 158 -10.50 -3.85 9.82
C VAL A 158 -11.53 -2.92 9.17
N SER A 159 -11.34 -2.53 7.91
CA SER A 159 -12.33 -1.75 7.16
C SER A 159 -13.64 -2.51 6.97
N PHE A 160 -13.57 -3.81 6.67
CA PHE A 160 -14.75 -4.67 6.62
C PHE A 160 -15.50 -4.68 7.95
N ASN A 161 -14.80 -4.81 9.08
CA ASN A 161 -15.43 -4.78 10.39
C ASN A 161 -16.04 -3.40 10.71
N MET A 162 -15.41 -2.30 10.34
CA MET A 162 -16.02 -0.96 10.40
C MET A 162 -17.34 -0.90 9.60
N SER A 163 -17.41 -1.57 8.44
CA SER A 163 -18.61 -1.63 7.60
C SER A 163 -19.72 -2.55 8.13
N LEU A 164 -19.39 -3.63 8.84
CA LEU A 164 -20.38 -4.53 9.45
C LEU A 164 -21.21 -3.83 10.54
N PHE A 165 -20.59 -2.92 11.30
CA PHE A 165 -21.30 -2.03 12.23
C PHE A 165 -22.00 -0.85 11.52
N GLY A 166 -21.89 -0.75 10.18
CA GLY A 166 -22.45 0.30 9.32
C GLY A 166 -23.32 -0.17 8.15
N VAL A 167 -23.71 -1.46 8.10
CA VAL A 167 -24.52 -2.13 7.05
C VAL A 167 -23.81 -2.33 5.69
N HIS A 168 -22.98 -3.37 5.54
CA HIS A 168 -22.72 -4.10 4.28
C HIS A 168 -22.20 -5.54 4.56
N THR A 169 -22.60 -6.53 3.74
CA THR A 169 -22.55 -7.98 4.05
C THR A 169 -21.74 -8.84 3.06
N ALA A 170 -20.63 -8.36 2.51
CA ALA A 170 -19.71 -9.23 1.77
C ALA A 170 -18.24 -8.91 2.10
N PRO A 171 -17.47 -9.92 2.55
CA PRO A 171 -16.03 -9.77 2.73
C PRO A 171 -15.37 -9.58 1.37
N ASP A 172 -14.44 -8.64 1.33
CA ASP A 172 -13.63 -8.33 0.17
C ASP A 172 -12.82 -9.56 -0.26
N THR A 173 -12.85 -9.91 -1.55
CA THR A 173 -12.11 -11.07 -2.12
C THR A 173 -10.60 -10.92 -1.97
N GLY A 174 -10.13 -9.70 -1.64
CA GLY A 174 -8.72 -9.41 -1.38
C GLY A 174 -8.12 -10.12 -0.15
N ILE A 175 -8.88 -10.37 0.93
CA ILE A 175 -8.31 -10.92 2.19
C ILE A 175 -7.65 -12.28 1.95
N THR A 176 -8.34 -13.19 1.27
CA THR A 176 -7.81 -14.54 0.97
C THR A 176 -6.56 -14.46 0.09
N THR A 177 -6.54 -13.56 -0.89
CA THR A 177 -5.37 -13.34 -1.75
C THR A 177 -4.17 -12.86 -0.94
N TYR A 178 -4.34 -11.86 -0.08
CA TYR A 178 -3.26 -11.34 0.75
C TYR A 178 -2.76 -12.39 1.76
N VAL A 179 -3.65 -13.21 2.32
CA VAL A 179 -3.28 -14.32 3.20
C VAL A 179 -2.42 -15.34 2.46
N ASN A 180 -2.85 -15.77 1.27
CA ASN A 180 -2.12 -16.76 0.47
C ASN A 180 -0.75 -16.23 0.02
N ASN A 181 -0.67 -14.95 -0.35
CA ASN A 181 0.59 -14.31 -0.73
C ASN A 181 1.53 -14.18 0.47
N PHE A 182 1.00 -13.86 1.66
CA PHE A 182 1.79 -13.84 2.90
C PHE A 182 2.32 -15.25 3.21
N ASP A 183 1.48 -16.27 3.13
CA ASP A 183 1.87 -17.68 3.33
C ASP A 183 3.01 -18.06 2.37
N ALA A 184 2.88 -17.73 1.08
CA ALA A 184 3.89 -18.01 0.08
C ALA A 184 5.22 -17.30 0.38
N ALA A 185 5.20 -16.00 0.68
CA ALA A 185 6.40 -15.24 1.01
C ALA A 185 7.06 -15.71 2.32
N LEU A 186 6.27 -16.22 3.27
CA LEU A 186 6.80 -16.71 4.54
C LEU A 186 7.61 -17.98 4.36
N GLN A 187 7.21 -18.86 3.43
CA GLN A 187 7.95 -20.07 3.10
C GLN A 187 9.29 -19.79 2.41
N THR A 188 9.44 -18.62 1.78
CA THR A 188 10.69 -18.22 1.10
C THR A 188 11.67 -17.50 2.03
N LEU A 189 11.35 -17.34 3.31
CA LEU A 189 12.23 -16.68 4.27
C LEU A 189 13.48 -17.53 4.54
N GLU A 190 14.66 -16.93 4.43
CA GLU A 190 15.94 -17.61 4.67
C GLU A 190 16.19 -17.86 6.16
N ASP A 191 15.92 -16.87 7.02
CA ASP A 191 16.04 -17.01 8.48
C ASP A 191 14.90 -17.88 9.04
N LYS A 192 15.22 -19.13 9.38
CA LYS A 192 14.26 -20.10 9.93
C LYS A 192 13.79 -19.78 11.35
N ALA A 193 14.60 -19.09 12.15
CA ALA A 193 14.19 -18.69 13.49
C ALA A 193 13.16 -17.55 13.41
N LEU A 194 13.40 -16.56 12.55
CA LEU A 194 12.43 -15.50 12.26
C LEU A 194 11.16 -16.07 11.63
N GLN A 195 11.30 -16.98 10.66
CA GLN A 195 10.17 -17.65 10.01
C GLN A 195 9.25 -18.29 11.05
N GLN A 196 9.80 -19.11 11.95
CA GLN A 196 9.03 -19.80 12.97
C GLN A 196 8.30 -18.82 13.92
N ARG A 197 8.95 -17.72 14.31
CA ARG A 197 8.33 -16.69 15.18
C ARG A 197 7.17 -15.99 14.48
N ILE A 198 7.30 -15.70 13.18
CA ILE A 198 6.24 -15.10 12.38
C ILE A 198 5.11 -16.11 12.16
N GLU A 199 5.42 -17.35 11.79
CA GLU A 199 4.46 -18.43 11.57
C GLU A 199 3.55 -18.65 12.79
N GLN A 200 4.10 -18.66 14.00
CA GLN A 200 3.30 -18.81 15.22
C GLN A 200 2.27 -17.69 15.39
N LYS A 201 2.67 -16.45 15.17
CA LYS A 201 1.77 -15.28 15.26
C LYS A 201 0.78 -15.26 14.10
N TRP A 202 1.24 -15.61 12.91
CA TRP A 202 0.46 -15.62 11.69
C TRP A 202 -0.62 -16.71 11.70
N ALA A 203 -0.31 -17.91 12.21
CA ALA A 203 -1.29 -18.97 12.39
C ALA A 203 -2.48 -18.52 13.25
N PHE A 204 -2.21 -17.70 14.29
CA PHE A 204 -3.27 -17.10 15.10
C PHE A 204 -4.12 -16.12 14.29
N VAL A 205 -3.50 -15.22 13.52
CA VAL A 205 -4.19 -14.29 12.61
C VAL A 205 -5.05 -15.06 11.62
N ARG A 206 -4.49 -16.04 10.92
CA ARG A 206 -5.17 -16.87 9.93
C ARG A 206 -6.34 -17.63 10.52
N GLY A 207 -6.18 -18.27 11.68
CA GLY A 207 -7.26 -18.95 12.37
C GLY A 207 -8.41 -18.01 12.73
N THR A 208 -8.06 -16.79 13.18
CA THR A 208 -9.04 -15.75 13.50
C THR A 208 -9.77 -15.23 12.26
N LEU A 209 -9.06 -15.06 11.14
CA LEU A 209 -9.64 -14.67 9.85
C LEU A 209 -10.58 -15.73 9.30
N LEU A 210 -10.35 -17.03 9.54
CA LEU A 210 -11.25 -18.10 9.11
C LEU A 210 -12.53 -18.16 9.97
N ALA A 211 -12.44 -17.79 11.24
CA ALA A 211 -13.56 -17.73 12.18
C ALA A 211 -14.38 -16.41 12.12
N TYR A 212 -14.06 -15.50 11.19
CA TYR A 212 -14.65 -14.15 11.13
C TYR A 212 -16.17 -14.10 10.95
N ASN A 213 -16.78 -15.18 10.44
CA ASN A 213 -18.23 -15.31 10.32
C ASN A 213 -18.94 -15.50 11.68
N GLU A 214 -18.19 -15.77 12.75
CA GLU A 214 -18.76 -16.05 14.08
C GLU A 214 -18.61 -14.88 15.06
N ARG A 215 -17.46 -14.19 15.07
CA ARG A 215 -17.17 -13.03 15.94
C ARG A 215 -16.15 -12.08 15.33
N SER A 216 -16.35 -10.76 15.48
CA SER A 216 -15.34 -9.75 15.17
C SER A 216 -14.16 -9.85 16.15
N ALA A 217 -12.92 -9.91 15.64
CA ALA A 217 -11.71 -10.05 16.44
C ALA A 217 -10.68 -8.94 16.13
N VAL A 218 -11.17 -7.76 15.76
CA VAL A 218 -10.37 -6.58 15.35
C VAL A 218 -9.22 -6.28 16.32
N PHE A 219 -9.48 -6.29 17.64
CA PHE A 219 -8.45 -6.02 18.63
C PHE A 219 -7.27 -7.00 18.56
N ILE A 220 -7.57 -8.30 18.40
CA ILE A 220 -6.53 -9.33 18.40
C ILE A 220 -5.76 -9.32 17.08
N ILE A 221 -6.46 -9.11 15.96
CA ILE A 221 -5.83 -8.94 14.64
C ILE A 221 -4.91 -7.71 14.63
N ASP A 222 -5.37 -6.56 15.15
CA ASP A 222 -4.55 -5.36 15.27
C ASP A 222 -3.30 -5.60 16.11
N ARG A 223 -3.45 -6.14 17.32
CA ARG A 223 -2.32 -6.39 18.22
C ARG A 223 -1.30 -7.37 17.64
N THR A 224 -1.79 -8.48 17.06
CA THR A 224 -0.91 -9.52 16.51
C THR A 224 -0.25 -9.04 15.23
N GLY A 225 -0.99 -8.35 14.35
CA GLY A 225 -0.46 -7.73 13.16
C GLY A 225 0.61 -6.67 13.48
N ARG A 226 0.40 -5.83 14.51
CA ARG A 226 1.44 -4.92 15.01
C ARG A 226 2.70 -5.65 15.43
N SER A 227 2.57 -6.75 16.18
CA SER A 227 3.74 -7.54 16.59
C SER A 227 4.48 -8.17 15.41
N ILE A 228 3.77 -8.65 14.37
CA ILE A 228 4.41 -9.18 13.16
C ILE A 228 5.13 -8.05 12.41
N ARG A 229 4.47 -6.90 12.24
CA ARG A 229 5.06 -5.72 11.60
C ARG A 229 6.35 -5.28 12.30
N GLU A 230 6.34 -5.17 13.63
CA GLU A 230 7.51 -4.78 14.42
C GLU A 230 8.69 -5.73 14.21
N LEU A 231 8.43 -7.04 14.17
CA LEU A 231 9.46 -8.04 13.86
C LEU A 231 10.01 -7.87 12.45
N LEU A 232 9.15 -7.74 11.45
CA LEU A 232 9.61 -7.58 10.07
C LEU A 232 10.42 -6.28 9.88
N GLN A 233 9.98 -5.18 10.49
CA GLN A 233 10.65 -3.88 10.39
C GLN A 233 12.02 -3.85 11.05
N SER A 234 12.20 -4.52 12.20
CA SER A 234 13.52 -4.59 12.85
C SER A 234 14.54 -5.34 11.99
N GLU A 235 14.09 -6.35 11.26
CA GLU A 235 14.96 -7.17 10.40
C GLU A 235 15.32 -6.42 9.13
N VAL A 236 14.38 -5.68 8.53
CA VAL A 236 14.66 -4.79 7.38
C VAL A 236 15.73 -3.75 7.74
N GLN A 237 15.65 -3.14 8.92
CA GLN A 237 16.66 -2.17 9.38
C GLN A 237 18.03 -2.82 9.60
N THR A 238 18.06 -4.04 10.12
CA THR A 238 19.31 -4.79 10.34
C THR A 238 19.96 -5.17 9.01
N ASP A 239 19.18 -5.66 8.05
CA ASP A 239 19.65 -6.01 6.70
C ASP A 239 20.22 -4.79 5.97
N GLN A 240 19.57 -3.63 6.09
CA GLN A 240 20.06 -2.38 5.47
C GLN A 240 21.41 -1.95 6.06
N LEU A 241 21.58 -2.03 7.37
CA LEU A 241 22.85 -1.71 8.04
C LEU A 241 23.98 -2.70 7.69
N ALA A 242 23.66 -3.94 7.32
CA ALA A 242 24.65 -4.94 6.92
C ALA A 242 25.09 -4.83 5.45
N ALA A 243 24.36 -4.04 4.64
CA ALA A 243 24.61 -3.86 3.21
C ALA A 243 25.43 -2.59 2.88
N ASP A 244 25.60 -1.68 3.85
CA ASP A 244 26.43 -0.47 3.78
C ASP A 244 27.87 -0.73 4.29
#